data_AF-A0A0M0GEZ4-F1
#
_entry.id   AF-A0A0M0GEZ4-F1
#
_cell.length_a   1.000
_cell.length_b   1.000
_cell.length_c   1.000
_cell.angle_alpha   90.00
_cell.angle_beta   90.00
_cell.angle_gamma   90.00
#
_symmetry.space_group_name_H-M   'P 1'
#
loop_
_entity.id
_entity.type
_entity.pdbx_description
1 polymer ?
#
loop_
_entity_poly.entity_id
_entity_poly.type
_entity_poly.pdbx_seq_one_letter_code
_entity_poly.pdbx_strand_id
1 'polypeptide(L)' 'MGIPVSVAINTVSIGDLVTNLLQPFFVLPALGLSGLSLKDIWGYCLVSLIILFVIAAVGVTLIPILF' A
#
# COMPACT_ATOMS: atom_id res chain seq x y z
N MET A 1 -12.79 -21.18 8.27
CA MET A 1 -12.52 -20.07 9.21
C MET A 1 -13.73 -19.16 9.45
N GLY A 2 -14.89 -19.35 8.81
CA GLY A 2 -16.10 -18.57 9.12
C GLY A 2 -16.04 -17.08 8.76
N ILE A 3 -14.94 -16.63 8.14
CA ILE A 3 -14.71 -15.23 7.77
C ILE A 3 -15.51 -14.91 6.51
N PRO A 4 -16.24 -13.77 6.46
CA PRO A 4 -16.92 -13.33 5.26
C PRO A 4 -15.96 -13.20 4.07
N VAL A 5 -16.40 -13.64 2.90
CA VAL A 5 -15.60 -13.58 1.66
C VAL A 5 -15.19 -12.13 1.33
N SER A 6 -16.04 -11.16 1.64
CA SER A 6 -15.75 -9.73 1.46
C SER A 6 -14.53 -9.26 2.26
N VAL A 7 -14.35 -9.74 3.50
CA VAL A 7 -13.20 -9.39 4.34
C VAL A 7 -11.91 -9.94 3.75
N ALA A 8 -11.95 -11.18 3.24
CA ALA A 8 -10.81 -11.79 2.57
C ALA A 8 -10.41 -11.01 1.29
N ILE A 9 -11.39 -10.67 0.45
CA ILE A 9 -11.16 -9.88 -0.78
C ILE A 9 -10.57 -8.50 -0.43
N ASN A 10 -11.18 -7.79 0.52
CA ASN A 10 -10.70 -6.46 0.95
C ASN A 10 -9.27 -6.53 1.50
N THR A 11 -8.95 -7.58 2.25
CA THR A 11 -7.59 -7.77 2.80
C THR A 11 -6.56 -7.92 1.69
N VAL A 12 -6.86 -8.72 0.66
CA VAL A 12 -5.98 -8.90 -0.50
C VAL A 12 -5.84 -7.59 -1.28
N SER A 13 -6.95 -6.89 -1.55
CA SER A 13 -6.93 -5.62 -2.28
C SER A 13 -6.14 -4.52 -1.56
N ILE A 14 -6.24 -4.44 -0.22
CA ILE A 14 -5.44 -3.49 0.56
C ILE A 14 -3.95 -3.88 0.52
N GLY A 15 -3.63 -5.17 0.60
CA GLY A 15 -2.26 -5.66 0.47
C GLY A 15 -1.62 -5.30 -0.88
N ASP A 16 -2.36 -5.44 -1.97
CA ASP A 16 -1.95 -5.02 -3.32
C ASP A 16 -1.62 -3.51 -3.35
N LEU A 17 -2.53 -2.66 -2.85
CA LEU A 17 -2.34 -1.21 -2.80
C LEU A 17 -1.09 -0.79 -2.01
N VAL A 18 -0.82 -1.43 -0.87
CA VAL A 18 0.36 -1.13 -0.04
C VAL A 18 1.66 -1.57 -0.72
N THR A 19 1.68 -2.77 -1.30
CA THR A 19 2.89 -3.33 -1.93
C THR A 19 3.23 -2.69 -3.27
N ASN A 20 2.26 -2.07 -3.94
CA ASN A 20 2.50 -1.25 -5.14
C ASN A 20 3.47 -0.08 -4.92
N LEU A 21 3.72 0.33 -3.68
CA LEU A 21 4.74 1.33 -3.34
C LEU A 21 6.18 0.81 -3.47
N LEU A 22 6.37 -0.52 -3.48
CA LEU A 22 7.68 -1.12 -3.68
C LEU A 22 8.19 -0.87 -5.11
N GLN A 23 7.28 -0.77 -6.08
CA GLN A 23 7.58 -0.47 -7.48
C GLN A 23 6.68 0.66 -7.95
N PRO A 24 7.07 1.93 -7.72
CA PRO A 24 6.22 3.10 -7.98
C PRO A 24 6.17 3.46 -9.49
N PHE A 25 5.78 2.53 -10.36
CA PHE A 25 5.70 2.78 -11.81
C PHE A 25 4.59 3.75 -12.18
N PHE A 26 3.52 3.79 -11.38
CA PHE A 26 2.45 4.78 -11.51
C PHE A 26 2.96 6.23 -11.39
N VAL A 27 4.13 6.43 -10.77
CA VAL A 27 4.70 7.75 -10.50
C VAL A 27 5.66 8.24 -11.61
N LEU A 28 6.04 7.36 -12.55
CA LEU A 28 6.94 7.71 -13.65
C LEU A 28 6.51 8.94 -14.47
N PRO A 29 5.22 9.12 -14.82
CA PRO A 29 4.79 10.30 -15.56
C PRO A 29 5.02 11.60 -14.77
N ALA A 30 4.71 11.58 -13.48
CA ALA A 30 4.89 12.74 -12.61
C ALA A 30 6.37 13.07 -12.38
N LEU A 31 7.23 12.03 -12.24
CA LEU A 31 8.68 12.21 -12.15
C LEU A 31 9.25 12.89 -13.39
N GLY A 32 8.82 12.46 -14.59
CA GLY A 32 9.24 13.07 -15.85
C GLY A 32 8.89 14.56 -15.96
N LEU A 33 7.74 14.96 -15.44
CA LEU A 33 7.34 16.38 -15.37
C LEU A 33 8.17 17.19 -14.37
N SER A 34 8.55 16.57 -13.24
CA SER A 34 9.36 17.22 -12.19
C SER A 34 10.87 17.22 -12.45
N GLY A 35 11.34 16.53 -13.50
CA GLY A 35 12.77 16.38 -13.79
C GLY A 35 13.54 15.54 -12.76
N LEU A 36 12.84 14.75 -11.95
CA LEU A 36 13.42 13.89 -10.92
C LEU A 36 13.69 12.48 -11.44
N SER A 37 14.68 11.81 -10.85
CA SER A 37 14.97 10.41 -11.15
C SER A 37 14.20 9.47 -10.21
N LEU A 38 13.93 8.23 -10.66
CA LEU A 38 13.32 7.18 -9.83
C LEU A 38 14.04 6.96 -8.49
N LYS A 39 15.37 7.04 -8.49
CA LYS A 39 16.21 6.88 -7.30
C LYS A 39 15.92 7.94 -6.21
N ASP A 40 15.45 9.12 -6.61
CA ASP A 40 15.27 10.25 -5.69
C ASP A 40 13.99 10.07 -4.85
N ILE A 41 12.99 9.34 -5.37
CA ILE A 41 11.73 9.07 -4.68
C ILE A 41 11.69 7.71 -3.97
N TRP A 42 12.57 6.78 -4.35
CA TRP A 42 12.54 5.39 -3.87
C TRP A 42 12.59 5.29 -2.34
N GLY A 43 13.41 6.14 -1.70
CA GLY A 43 13.47 6.21 -0.23
C GLY A 43 12.15 6.64 0.41
N TYR A 44 11.47 7.63 -0.17
CA TYR A 44 10.15 8.08 0.29
C TYR A 44 9.10 6.98 0.12
N CYS A 45 9.09 6.29 -1.03
CA CYS A 45 8.19 5.17 -1.28
C CYS A 45 8.39 4.03 -0.28
N LEU A 46 9.64 3.72 0.08
CA LEU A 46 9.96 2.67 1.07
C LEU A 46 9.47 3.03 2.48
N VAL A 47 9.69 4.28 2.91
CA VAL A 47 9.19 4.75 4.21
C VAL A 47 7.66 4.74 4.23
N SER A 48 7.04 5.23 3.16
CA SER A 48 5.58 5.23 3.00
C SER A 48 5.01 3.80 3.02
N LEU A 49 5.69 2.85 2.36
CA LEU A 49 5.32 1.44 2.38
C LEU A 49 5.31 0.89 3.80
N ILE A 50 6.36 1.13 4.59
CA ILE A 50 6.43 0.63 5.98
C ILE A 50 5.30 1.23 6.82
N ILE A 51 5.09 2.54 6.74
CA ILE A 51 4.03 3.22 7.50
C ILE A 51 2.65 2.68 7.10
N LEU A 52 2.36 2.61 5.80
CA LEU A 52 1.08 2.13 5.29
C LEU A 52 0.89 0.64 5.55
N PHE A 53 1.96 -0.16 5.55
CA PHE A 53 1.91 -1.57 5.91
C PHE A 53 1.47 -1.76 7.37
N VAL A 54 2.02 -0.96 8.29
CA VAL A 54 1.60 -1.01 9.70
C VAL A 54 0.15 -0.56 9.86
N ILE A 55 -0.23 0.57 9.26
CA ILE A 55 -1.61 1.09 9.33
C ILE A 55 -2.60 0.09 8.73
N ALA A 56 -2.29 -0.46 7.55
CA ALA A 56 -3.12 -1.45 6.88
C ALA A 56 -3.23 -2.71 7.72
N ALA A 57 -2.11 -3.29 8.19
CA ALA A 57 -2.11 -4.50 9.02
C ALA A 57 -2.99 -4.35 10.26
N VAL A 58 -2.91 -3.20 10.94
CA VAL A 58 -3.78 -2.88 12.08
C VAL A 58 -5.24 -2.76 11.63
N GLY A 59 -5.51 -2.04 10.53
CA GLY A 59 -6.85 -1.83 10.00
C GLY A 59 -7.56 -3.12 9.58
N VAL A 60 -6.95 -3.95 8.72
CA VAL A 60 -7.56 -5.22 8.28
C VAL A 60 -7.68 -6.25 9.40
N THR A 61 -6.90 -6.12 10.48
CA THR A 61 -7.04 -7.00 11.65
C THR A 61 -8.13 -6.52 12.59
N LEU A 62 -8.18 -5.22 12.93
CA LEU A 62 -9.06 -4.70 13.99
C LEU A 62 -10.46 -4.32 13.49
N ILE A 63 -10.57 -3.75 12.29
CA ILE A 63 -11.87 -3.26 11.78
C ILE A 63 -12.90 -4.39 11.67
N PRO A 64 -12.58 -5.58 11.12
CA PRO A 64 -13.55 -6.68 11.02
C PRO A 64 -13.88 -7.36 12.35
N ILE A 65 -13.16 -7.04 13.43
CA ILE A 65 -13.44 -7.54 14.79
C ILE A 65 -14.44 -6.61 15.49
N LEU A 66 -14.39 -5.31 15.16
CA LEU A 66 -15.23 -4.27 15.77
C LEU A 66 -16.62 -4.16 15.14
N PHE A 67 -16.80 -4.63 13.89
CA PHE A 67 -18.03 -4.55 13.11
C PHE A 67 -18.30 -5.87 12.38
#